data_AF-A0A933MYK9-F1
#
_entry.id   AF-A0A933MYK9-F1
#
_cell.length_a   1.000
_cell.length_b   1.000
_cell.length_c   1.000
_cell.angle_alpha   90.00
_cell.angle_beta   90.00
_cell.angle_gamma   90.00
#
_symmetry.space_group_name_H-M   'P 1'
#
loop_
_entity.id
_entity.type
_entity.pdbx_description
1 polymer ?
#
loop_
_entity_poly.entity_id
_entity_poly.type
_entity_poly.pdbx_seq_one_letter_code
_entity_poly.pdbx_strand_id
1 'polypeptide(L)'
;MAQPKHTTRGSVTTFLHWLDYKITRWHRMDRPVNSLRRALGFQNYWYWTEAPELAKGIEIAKIVCPLRYDVYVRRDFFQFYAAHRDLYKSDRQAFITCSMETSYYTWYLESEAVRTKQELRTLPGLNTDYARRMEKAVALYESVQSKGYLAQFPITLKTAKRLLPPTTKPGGPATDKHIGAKYFLADGCHRLALLMALGHAVLPAGYFQVKYFQEFSPFDSTHLLVRRLLAEPSVYFAFLSSYYTAPDVTTNRGDFLSHVQAHKPELLAEALSVVRADGFDNGKWFDG
;
A
#
# COMPACT_ATOMS: atom_id res chain seq x y z
N MET A 1 -43.60 16.24 33.39
CA MET A 1 -43.30 14.83 33.10
C MET A 1 -42.93 14.71 31.62
N ALA A 2 -41.63 14.67 31.31
CA ALA A 2 -41.12 14.61 29.94
C ALA A 2 -40.42 13.27 29.73
N GLN A 3 -40.77 12.58 28.65
CA GLN A 3 -40.20 11.28 28.26
C GLN A 3 -38.72 11.41 27.86
N PRO A 4 -37.88 10.40 28.14
CA PRO A 4 -36.50 10.38 27.66
C PRO A 4 -36.45 10.00 26.18
N LYS A 5 -35.76 10.81 25.38
CA LYS A 5 -35.45 10.54 23.96
C LYS A 5 -34.43 9.42 23.88
N HIS A 6 -34.82 8.30 23.25
CA HIS A 6 -33.92 7.22 22.84
C HIS A 6 -32.87 7.73 21.84
N THR A 7 -31.60 7.64 22.22
CA THR A 7 -30.47 7.74 21.29
C THR A 7 -30.26 6.39 20.59
N THR A 8 -30.47 6.37 19.28
CA THR A 8 -30.20 5.22 18.42
C THR A 8 -28.68 4.99 18.33
N ARG A 9 -28.21 3.93 18.98
CA ARG A 9 -26.90 3.30 18.69
C ARG A 9 -26.91 2.80 17.25
N GLY A 10 -26.31 3.58 16.33
CA GLY A 10 -25.94 3.08 15.00
C GLY A 10 -24.90 1.97 15.14
N SER A 11 -25.34 0.72 14.95
CA SER A 11 -24.55 -0.46 15.24
C SER A 11 -23.36 -0.61 14.28
N VAL A 12 -22.19 -0.96 14.85
CA VAL A 12 -20.97 -1.42 14.16
C VAL A 12 -21.24 -2.61 13.21
N THR A 13 -22.38 -3.28 13.36
CA THR A 13 -22.81 -4.46 12.63
C THR A 13 -23.16 -4.20 11.16
N THR A 14 -23.70 -3.02 10.82
CA THR A 14 -24.04 -2.66 9.43
C THR A 14 -22.79 -2.40 8.57
N PHE A 15 -21.65 -2.12 9.21
CA PHE A 15 -20.41 -1.67 8.56
C PHE A 15 -19.54 -2.83 8.03
N LEU A 16 -19.55 -3.98 8.72
CA LEU A 16 -18.91 -5.21 8.22
C LEU A 16 -19.60 -5.71 6.93
N HIS A 17 -20.92 -5.53 6.83
CA HIS A 17 -21.72 -5.97 5.68
C HIS A 17 -21.37 -5.25 4.36
N TRP A 18 -20.90 -4.00 4.39
CA TRP A 18 -20.63 -3.23 3.15
C TRP A 18 -19.21 -3.40 2.61
N LEU A 19 -18.20 -3.56 3.49
CA LEU A 19 -16.85 -3.98 3.07
C LEU A 19 -16.90 -5.39 2.48
N ASP A 20 -17.72 -6.25 3.08
CA ASP A 20 -18.03 -7.56 2.56
C ASP A 20 -18.79 -7.45 1.23
N TYR A 21 -19.76 -6.54 1.05
CA TYR A 21 -20.57 -6.48 -0.18
C TYR A 21 -19.81 -6.23 -1.50
N LYS A 22 -18.76 -5.38 -1.53
CA LYS A 22 -17.97 -5.16 -2.77
C LYS A 22 -16.87 -6.20 -2.99
N ILE A 23 -16.28 -6.72 -1.91
CA ILE A 23 -15.25 -7.76 -1.97
C ILE A 23 -15.91 -9.11 -2.31
N THR A 24 -17.05 -9.41 -1.72
CA THR A 24 -17.75 -10.69 -1.81
C THR A 24 -18.57 -10.84 -3.10
N ARG A 25 -19.09 -9.76 -3.69
CA ARG A 25 -19.80 -9.81 -4.99
C ARG A 25 -18.88 -10.06 -6.19
N TRP A 26 -17.65 -9.53 -6.17
CA TRP A 26 -16.64 -9.83 -7.20
C TRP A 26 -15.99 -11.20 -6.98
N HIS A 27 -15.67 -11.58 -5.73
CA HIS A 27 -15.08 -12.90 -5.45
C HIS A 27 -16.02 -14.09 -5.68
N ARG A 28 -17.35 -13.91 -5.59
CA ARG A 28 -18.30 -15.02 -5.79
C ARG A 28 -18.44 -15.45 -7.26
N MET A 29 -18.30 -14.55 -8.23
CA MET A 29 -18.32 -14.90 -9.67
C MET A 29 -16.93 -15.20 -10.24
N ASP A 30 -15.86 -14.63 -9.68
CA ASP A 30 -14.49 -14.91 -10.12
C ASP A 30 -14.04 -16.33 -9.81
N ARG A 31 -14.48 -16.94 -8.70
CA ARG A 31 -14.01 -18.28 -8.31
C ARG A 31 -14.42 -19.37 -9.29
N PRO A 32 -15.70 -19.51 -9.71
CA PRO A 32 -16.10 -20.50 -10.72
C PRO A 32 -15.39 -20.30 -12.06
N VAL A 33 -15.32 -19.06 -12.54
CA VAL A 33 -14.65 -18.71 -13.81
C VAL A 33 -13.16 -19.00 -13.73
N ASN A 34 -12.51 -18.67 -12.62
CA ASN A 34 -11.10 -18.96 -12.40
C ASN A 34 -10.82 -20.46 -12.26
N SER A 35 -11.70 -21.23 -11.61
CA SER A 35 -11.62 -22.70 -11.57
C SER A 35 -11.74 -23.31 -12.96
N LEU A 36 -12.65 -22.81 -13.79
CA LEU A 36 -12.81 -23.25 -15.17
C LEU A 36 -11.56 -22.90 -16.01
N ARG A 37 -11.05 -21.67 -15.92
CA ARG A 37 -9.81 -21.24 -16.58
C ARG A 37 -8.62 -22.10 -16.19
N ARG A 38 -8.50 -22.43 -14.90
CA ARG A 38 -7.47 -23.33 -14.38
C ARG A 38 -7.61 -24.74 -14.93
N ALA A 39 -8.82 -25.29 -14.93
CA ALA A 39 -9.09 -26.63 -15.45
C ALA A 39 -8.81 -26.75 -16.96
N LEU A 40 -9.11 -25.68 -17.71
CA LEU A 40 -8.90 -25.63 -19.15
C LEU A 40 -7.48 -25.17 -19.55
N GLY A 41 -6.67 -24.68 -18.61
CA GLY A 41 -5.34 -24.12 -18.89
C GLY A 41 -5.34 -22.85 -19.76
N PHE A 42 -6.50 -22.18 -19.91
CA PHE A 42 -6.66 -21.00 -20.74
C PHE A 42 -6.69 -19.72 -19.90
N GLN A 43 -6.07 -18.65 -20.42
CA GLN A 43 -6.01 -17.31 -19.81
C GLN A 43 -5.22 -17.22 -18.49
N ASN A 44 -5.07 -16.00 -17.96
CA ASN A 44 -4.36 -15.75 -16.70
C ASN A 44 -5.25 -16.10 -15.49
N TYR A 45 -5.13 -17.34 -14.99
CA TYR A 45 -5.81 -17.80 -13.77
C TYR A 45 -4.90 -17.70 -12.53
N TRP A 46 -5.49 -17.86 -11.35
CA TRP A 46 -4.79 -17.83 -10.07
C TRP A 46 -5.20 -18.93 -9.10
N TYR A 47 -4.39 -19.19 -8.08
CA TYR A 47 -4.75 -20.04 -6.94
C TYR A 47 -4.02 -19.58 -5.67
N TRP A 48 -4.52 -19.98 -4.51
CA TRP A 48 -3.80 -19.79 -3.24
C TRP A 48 -2.70 -20.84 -3.14
N THR A 49 -1.49 -20.41 -2.78
CA THR A 49 -0.34 -21.29 -2.61
C THR A 49 0.28 -21.10 -1.24
N GLU A 50 0.91 -22.16 -0.74
CA GLU A 50 1.87 -22.05 0.34
C GLU A 50 3.19 -21.48 -0.21
N ALA A 51 3.95 -20.84 0.66
CA ALA A 51 5.30 -20.35 0.39
C ALA A 51 6.20 -20.79 1.56
N PRO A 52 6.65 -22.05 1.60
CA PRO A 52 7.43 -22.60 2.71
C PRO A 52 8.69 -21.79 3.02
N GLU A 53 9.30 -21.17 2.02
CA GLU A 53 10.46 -20.28 2.19
C GLU A 53 10.14 -19.02 3.01
N LEU A 54 8.87 -18.66 3.14
CA LEU A 54 8.39 -17.53 3.95
C LEU A 54 7.83 -17.98 5.31
N ALA A 55 8.11 -19.21 5.76
CA ALA A 55 7.60 -19.73 7.04
C ALA A 55 8.01 -18.88 8.26
N LYS A 56 9.14 -18.17 8.18
CA LYS A 56 9.62 -17.23 9.21
C LYS A 56 9.08 -15.80 9.06
N GLY A 57 8.21 -15.57 8.08
CA GLY A 57 7.77 -14.24 7.67
C GLY A 57 8.61 -13.65 6.55
N ILE A 58 8.28 -12.41 6.17
CA ILE A 58 8.96 -11.66 5.11
C ILE A 58 9.27 -10.24 5.59
N GLU A 59 10.48 -9.76 5.33
CA GLU A 59 10.85 -8.36 5.63
C GLU A 59 9.89 -7.41 4.92
N ILE A 60 9.33 -6.45 5.65
CA ILE A 60 8.35 -5.53 5.11
C ILE A 60 8.99 -4.64 4.04
N ALA A 61 10.25 -4.23 4.24
CA ALA A 61 10.99 -3.44 3.27
C ALA A 61 11.07 -4.13 1.89
N LYS A 62 11.26 -5.46 1.84
CA LYS A 62 11.34 -6.25 0.58
C LYS A 62 10.05 -6.27 -0.24
N ILE A 63 8.89 -6.12 0.41
CA ILE A 63 7.58 -6.11 -0.28
C ILE A 63 7.04 -4.70 -0.52
N VAL A 64 7.70 -3.69 0.08
CA VAL A 64 7.30 -2.28 -0.01
C VAL A 64 8.23 -1.50 -0.93
N CYS A 65 9.53 -1.51 -0.67
CA CYS A 65 10.52 -0.82 -1.48
C CYS A 65 10.87 -1.70 -2.71
N PRO A 66 10.99 -1.14 -3.93
CA PRO A 66 10.86 0.28 -4.29
C PRO A 66 9.47 0.70 -4.78
N LEU A 67 8.51 -0.22 -4.91
CA LEU A 67 7.28 0.01 -5.69
C LEU A 67 6.10 0.62 -4.90
N ARG A 68 6.13 0.54 -3.57
CA ARG A 68 4.97 0.77 -2.70
C ARG A 68 5.17 1.90 -1.69
N TYR A 69 5.70 3.04 -2.12
CA TYR A 69 5.83 4.22 -1.24
C TYR A 69 4.49 4.63 -0.59
N ASP A 70 3.36 4.31 -1.23
CA ASP A 70 2.02 4.49 -0.67
C ASP A 70 1.81 3.79 0.70
N VAL A 71 2.61 2.79 1.06
CA VAL A 71 2.58 2.16 2.39
C VAL A 71 3.24 3.04 3.45
N TYR A 72 4.33 3.73 3.12
CA TYR A 72 4.99 4.70 4.02
C TYR A 72 4.05 5.88 4.32
N VAL A 73 3.41 6.43 3.29
CA VAL A 73 2.41 7.49 3.46
C VAL A 73 1.26 7.07 4.40
N ARG A 74 0.83 5.81 4.31
CA ARG A 74 -0.19 5.25 5.23
C ARG A 74 0.33 5.02 6.64
N ARG A 75 1.60 4.62 6.79
CA ARG A 75 2.25 4.46 8.10
C ARG A 75 2.26 5.80 8.82
N ASP A 76 2.65 6.85 8.10
CA ASP A 76 2.75 8.21 8.64
C ASP A 76 1.37 8.75 9.02
N PHE A 77 0.32 8.38 8.28
CA PHE A 77 -1.05 8.66 8.70
C PHE A 77 -1.42 8.00 10.04
N PHE A 78 -1.02 6.76 10.29
CA PHE A 78 -1.29 6.12 11.58
C PHE A 78 -0.52 6.77 12.73
N GLN A 79 0.71 7.23 12.48
CA GLN A 79 1.48 8.00 13.45
C GLN A 79 0.83 9.37 13.72
N PHE A 80 0.37 10.06 12.66
CA PHE A 80 -0.41 11.29 12.78
C PHE A 80 -1.68 11.09 13.60
N TYR A 81 -2.45 10.03 13.31
CA TYR A 81 -3.65 9.69 14.07
C TYR A 81 -3.34 9.43 15.55
N ALA A 82 -2.29 8.65 15.84
CA ALA A 82 -1.89 8.38 17.21
C ALA A 82 -1.56 9.66 17.98
N ALA A 83 -0.86 10.61 17.35
CA ALA A 83 -0.50 11.90 17.95
C ALA A 83 -1.70 12.86 18.12
N HIS A 84 -2.74 12.74 17.30
CA HIS A 84 -3.91 13.64 17.29
C HIS A 84 -5.21 12.91 17.66
N ARG A 85 -5.10 11.80 18.39
CA ARG A 85 -6.24 10.93 18.73
C ARG A 85 -7.30 11.66 19.54
N ASP A 86 -6.90 12.55 20.42
CA ASP A 86 -7.84 13.32 21.24
C ASP A 86 -8.60 14.36 20.42
N LEU A 87 -7.94 15.00 19.44
CA LEU A 87 -8.60 15.88 18.47
C LEU A 87 -9.66 15.11 17.67
N TYR A 88 -9.36 13.91 17.20
CA TYR A 88 -10.35 13.10 16.48
C TYR A 88 -11.60 12.79 17.34
N LYS A 89 -11.43 12.60 18.65
CA LYS A 89 -12.52 12.30 19.58
C LYS A 89 -13.35 13.53 19.94
N SER A 90 -12.71 14.69 20.13
CA SER A 90 -13.38 15.92 20.55
C SER A 90 -13.96 16.72 19.37
N ASP A 91 -13.22 16.81 18.27
CA ASP A 91 -13.60 17.51 17.05
C ASP A 91 -13.11 16.76 15.80
N ARG A 92 -13.94 15.82 15.35
CA ARG A 92 -13.66 15.01 14.16
C ARG A 92 -13.50 15.86 12.89
N GLN A 93 -14.23 16.97 12.76
CA GLN A 93 -14.15 17.78 11.55
C GLN A 93 -12.83 18.55 11.49
N ALA A 94 -12.38 19.11 12.61
CA ALA A 94 -11.06 19.73 12.71
C ALA A 94 -9.94 18.72 12.43
N PHE A 95 -10.05 17.49 12.93
CA PHE A 95 -9.09 16.42 12.62
C PHE A 95 -9.04 16.12 11.11
N ILE A 96 -10.20 16.00 10.44
CA ILE A 96 -10.27 15.77 9.00
C ILE A 96 -9.59 16.90 8.24
N THR A 97 -9.91 18.15 8.56
CA THR A 97 -9.27 19.33 7.96
C THR A 97 -7.75 19.31 8.17
N CYS A 98 -7.28 19.07 9.39
CA CYS A 98 -5.84 19.00 9.67
C CYS A 98 -5.15 17.88 8.87
N SER A 99 -5.80 16.73 8.71
CA SER A 99 -5.22 15.62 7.93
C SER A 99 -5.09 15.92 6.44
N MET A 100 -5.83 16.90 5.90
CA MET A 100 -5.74 17.31 4.50
C MET A 100 -4.39 17.97 4.18
N GLU A 101 -3.68 18.47 5.19
CA GLU A 101 -2.34 19.03 5.05
C GLU A 101 -1.23 17.97 5.08
N THR A 102 -1.58 16.68 5.15
CA THR A 102 -0.62 15.58 5.21
C THR A 102 -0.44 14.91 3.84
N SER A 103 0.70 14.23 3.65
CA SER A 103 0.97 13.42 2.45
C SER A 103 -0.11 12.35 2.19
N TYR A 104 -0.87 11.95 3.21
CA TYR A 104 -1.96 10.98 3.08
C TYR A 104 -3.11 11.50 2.23
N TYR A 105 -3.42 12.80 2.33
CA TYR A 105 -4.44 13.41 1.47
C TYR A 105 -3.96 13.55 0.03
N THR A 106 -2.70 13.99 -0.18
CA THR A 106 -2.07 13.99 -1.52
C THR A 106 -2.08 12.60 -2.14
N TRP A 107 -1.71 11.55 -1.38
CA TRP A 107 -1.79 10.17 -1.86
C TRP A 107 -3.23 9.77 -2.23
N TYR A 108 -4.22 10.16 -1.41
CA TYR A 108 -5.62 9.89 -1.71
C TYR A 108 -6.05 10.53 -3.04
N LEU A 109 -5.69 11.80 -3.27
CA LEU A 109 -5.98 12.50 -4.51
C LEU A 109 -5.30 11.85 -5.72
N GLU A 110 -3.99 11.64 -5.65
CA GLU A 110 -3.16 11.28 -6.80
C GLU A 110 -3.22 9.79 -7.16
N SER A 111 -3.51 8.93 -6.19
CA SER A 111 -3.49 7.48 -6.39
C SER A 111 -4.87 6.87 -6.28
N GLU A 112 -5.58 7.12 -5.19
CA GLU A 112 -6.76 6.34 -4.86
C GLU A 112 -8.03 6.86 -5.54
N ALA A 113 -8.29 8.16 -5.43
CA ALA A 113 -9.45 8.80 -6.01
C ALA A 113 -9.41 8.68 -7.55
N VAL A 114 -8.28 9.01 -8.17
CA VAL A 114 -8.08 8.90 -9.63
C VAL A 114 -8.32 7.49 -10.15
N ARG A 115 -7.87 6.46 -9.42
CA ARG A 115 -7.91 5.07 -9.89
C ARG A 115 -9.25 4.37 -9.63
N THR A 116 -9.92 4.69 -8.53
CA THR A 116 -11.07 3.92 -8.05
C THR A 116 -12.39 4.68 -8.07
N LYS A 117 -12.32 6.00 -8.33
CA LYS A 117 -13.40 6.97 -8.17
C LYS A 117 -13.37 8.07 -9.24
N GLN A 118 -13.25 7.69 -10.50
CA GLN A 118 -13.23 8.64 -11.61
C GLN A 118 -14.50 9.52 -11.65
N GLU A 119 -15.61 9.03 -11.11
CA GLU A 119 -16.89 9.73 -10.97
C GLU A 119 -16.87 10.86 -9.91
N LEU A 120 -15.93 10.84 -8.96
CA LEU A 120 -15.86 11.79 -7.84
C LEU A 120 -15.00 13.04 -8.14
N ARG A 121 -14.80 13.38 -9.42
CA ARG A 121 -14.03 14.57 -9.84
C ARG A 121 -14.68 15.91 -9.48
N THR A 122 -15.80 15.93 -8.77
CA THR A 122 -16.40 17.13 -8.19
C THR A 122 -15.93 17.32 -6.74
N LEU A 123 -15.46 18.53 -6.40
CA LEU A 123 -14.84 18.85 -5.10
C LEU A 123 -15.67 18.45 -3.87
N PRO A 124 -17.01 18.61 -3.82
CA PRO A 124 -17.79 18.24 -2.63
C PRO A 124 -17.84 16.72 -2.35
N GLY A 125 -17.86 15.90 -3.40
CA GLY A 125 -17.90 14.43 -3.26
C GLY A 125 -16.59 13.85 -2.76
N LEU A 126 -15.48 14.51 -3.08
CA LEU A 126 -14.13 14.08 -2.76
C LEU A 126 -13.82 14.19 -1.27
N ASN A 127 -14.17 15.32 -0.62
CA ASN A 127 -13.96 15.50 0.82
C ASN A 127 -14.76 14.50 1.66
N THR A 128 -16.00 14.21 1.25
CA THR A 128 -16.86 13.23 1.93
C THR A 128 -16.28 11.82 1.82
N ASP A 129 -15.76 11.43 0.64
CA ASP A 129 -15.15 10.12 0.47
C ASP A 129 -13.80 10.00 1.20
N TYR A 130 -13.00 11.07 1.22
CA TYR A 130 -11.77 11.13 2.02
C TYR A 130 -12.06 10.94 3.51
N ALA A 131 -13.03 11.67 4.07
CA ALA A 131 -13.45 11.53 5.47
C ALA A 131 -13.84 10.08 5.80
N ARG A 132 -14.67 9.45 4.96
CA ARG A 132 -15.06 8.03 5.10
C ARG A 132 -13.86 7.08 5.04
N ARG A 133 -12.83 7.41 4.25
CA ARG A 133 -11.60 6.62 4.18
C ARG A 133 -10.77 6.75 5.45
N MET A 134 -10.66 7.95 6.01
CA MET A 134 -10.01 8.18 7.29
C MET A 134 -10.69 7.42 8.41
N GLU A 135 -12.03 7.49 8.50
CA GLU A 135 -12.81 6.74 9.49
C GLU A 135 -12.51 5.24 9.45
N LYS A 136 -12.34 4.67 8.25
CA LYS A 136 -11.94 3.25 8.09
C LYS A 136 -10.52 2.98 8.59
N ALA A 137 -9.58 3.87 8.29
CA ALA A 137 -8.21 3.71 8.77
C ALA A 137 -8.15 3.85 10.30
N VAL A 138 -8.85 4.83 10.87
CA VAL A 138 -9.00 4.98 12.32
C VAL A 138 -9.64 3.74 12.96
N ALA A 139 -10.74 3.23 12.40
CA ALA A 139 -11.39 2.02 12.91
C ALA A 139 -10.45 0.80 12.86
N LEU A 140 -9.59 0.69 11.83
CA LEU A 140 -8.56 -0.34 11.77
C LEU A 140 -7.53 -0.16 12.89
N TYR A 141 -7.03 1.05 13.11
CA TYR A 141 -6.09 1.36 14.20
C TYR A 141 -6.68 0.95 15.55
N GLU A 142 -7.88 1.44 15.87
CA GLU A 142 -8.56 1.15 17.13
C GLU A 142 -8.87 -0.34 17.30
N SER A 143 -9.24 -1.04 16.22
CA SER A 143 -9.46 -2.49 16.27
C SER A 143 -8.19 -3.27 16.56
N VAL A 144 -7.05 -2.89 15.94
CA VAL A 144 -5.78 -3.59 16.16
C VAL A 144 -5.21 -3.28 17.54
N GLN A 145 -5.33 -2.04 18.02
CA GLN A 145 -4.94 -1.67 19.37
C GLN A 145 -5.72 -2.45 20.44
N SER A 146 -7.03 -2.65 20.22
CA SER A 146 -7.89 -3.31 21.21
C SER A 146 -7.87 -4.84 21.13
N LYS A 147 -7.68 -5.43 19.94
CA LYS A 147 -7.84 -6.89 19.71
C LYS A 147 -6.61 -7.56 19.12
N GLY A 148 -5.55 -6.82 18.85
CA GLY A 148 -4.43 -7.30 18.04
C GLY A 148 -4.77 -7.46 16.56
N TYR A 149 -3.81 -7.96 15.78
CA TYR A 149 -4.02 -8.25 14.37
C TYR A 149 -4.95 -9.45 14.19
N LEU A 150 -6.01 -9.28 13.40
CA LEU A 150 -6.99 -10.33 13.14
C LEU A 150 -6.59 -11.15 11.89
N ALA A 151 -6.00 -12.33 12.09
CA ALA A 151 -5.53 -13.21 11.02
C ALA A 151 -6.61 -13.66 10.02
N GLN A 152 -7.89 -13.62 10.40
CA GLN A 152 -9.03 -13.86 9.50
C GLN A 152 -9.14 -12.82 8.36
N PHE A 153 -8.46 -11.68 8.51
CA PHE A 153 -8.32 -10.64 7.49
C PHE A 153 -6.84 -10.49 7.11
N PRO A 154 -6.26 -11.46 6.39
CA PRO A 154 -4.84 -11.47 6.09
C PRO A 154 -4.45 -10.47 5.00
N ILE A 155 -3.19 -10.08 5.01
CA ILE A 155 -2.55 -9.34 3.91
C ILE A 155 -2.37 -10.30 2.72
N THR A 156 -2.65 -9.83 1.51
CA THR A 156 -2.45 -10.64 0.30
C THR A 156 -1.16 -10.25 -0.38
N LEU A 157 -0.27 -11.21 -0.52
CA LEU A 157 0.88 -11.13 -1.41
C LEU A 157 0.55 -11.82 -2.73
N LYS A 158 1.13 -11.32 -3.82
CA LYS A 158 1.03 -11.93 -5.15
C LYS A 158 2.40 -12.39 -5.62
N THR A 159 2.39 -13.49 -6.34
CA THR A 159 3.53 -14.00 -7.11
C THR A 159 3.01 -14.59 -8.42
N ALA A 160 3.90 -14.94 -9.35
CA ALA A 160 3.50 -15.55 -10.60
C ALA A 160 4.56 -16.47 -11.22
N LYS A 161 4.12 -17.31 -12.15
CA LYS A 161 5.02 -18.06 -13.03
C LYS A 161 5.86 -17.13 -13.91
N ARG A 162 5.22 -16.11 -14.47
CA ARG A 162 5.86 -15.04 -15.25
C ARG A 162 5.54 -13.69 -14.63
N LEU A 163 6.57 -13.05 -14.07
CA LEU A 163 6.48 -11.66 -13.64
C LEU A 163 6.64 -10.76 -14.86
N LEU A 164 5.67 -9.89 -15.06
CA LEU A 164 5.70 -8.82 -16.06
C LEU A 164 6.27 -7.56 -15.41
N PRO A 165 6.80 -6.60 -16.20
CA PRO A 165 7.28 -5.34 -15.67
C PRO A 165 6.24 -4.61 -14.81
N PRO A 166 6.65 -3.83 -13.78
CA PRO A 166 5.73 -3.06 -12.96
C PRO A 166 4.94 -2.03 -13.77
N THR A 167 3.69 -1.79 -13.37
CA THR A 167 2.78 -0.83 -14.02
C THR A 167 2.05 0.02 -12.99
N THR A 168 1.61 1.21 -13.38
CA THR A 168 0.79 2.09 -12.52
C THR A 168 -0.71 1.83 -12.62
N LYS A 169 -1.13 0.90 -13.48
CA LYS A 169 -2.51 0.43 -13.61
C LYS A 169 -2.55 -0.94 -14.31
N PRO A 170 -3.55 -1.79 -14.05
CA PRO A 170 -3.69 -3.06 -14.75
C PRO A 170 -3.70 -2.88 -16.27
N GLY A 171 -2.80 -3.57 -16.97
CA GLY A 171 -2.66 -3.49 -18.44
C GLY A 171 -2.10 -2.15 -18.97
N GLY A 172 -1.58 -1.29 -18.08
CA GLY A 172 -0.91 -0.06 -18.47
C GLY A 172 0.51 -0.27 -19.01
N PRO A 173 1.16 0.81 -19.48
CA PRO A 173 2.57 0.77 -19.85
C PRO A 173 3.45 0.46 -18.62
N ALA A 174 4.60 -0.16 -18.88
CA ALA A 174 5.60 -0.44 -17.86
C ALA A 174 6.22 0.85 -17.30
N THR A 175 6.70 0.82 -16.05
CA THR A 175 7.44 1.94 -15.43
C THR A 175 8.94 1.88 -15.65
N ASP A 176 9.42 1.02 -16.56
CA ASP A 176 10.84 0.77 -16.85
C ASP A 176 11.71 0.29 -15.68
N LYS A 177 11.11 0.03 -14.50
CA LYS A 177 11.80 -0.57 -13.35
C LYS A 177 11.99 -2.07 -13.55
N HIS A 178 13.20 -2.54 -13.28
CA HIS A 178 13.53 -3.97 -13.29
C HIS A 178 13.66 -4.47 -11.86
N ILE A 179 12.71 -5.27 -11.40
CA ILE A 179 12.60 -5.71 -10.01
C ILE A 179 12.75 -7.22 -9.91
N GLY A 180 13.73 -7.68 -9.13
CA GLY A 180 14.03 -9.10 -8.86
C GLY A 180 13.19 -9.73 -7.75
N ALA A 181 12.33 -8.95 -7.08
CA ALA A 181 11.45 -9.47 -6.03
C ALA A 181 10.48 -10.54 -6.54
N LYS A 182 10.20 -11.56 -5.71
CA LYS A 182 9.28 -12.67 -6.02
C LYS A 182 7.86 -12.44 -5.53
N TYR A 183 7.70 -11.63 -4.49
CA TYR A 183 6.46 -11.42 -3.75
C TYR A 183 6.12 -9.95 -3.69
N PHE A 184 4.89 -9.61 -4.05
CA PHE A 184 4.44 -8.23 -4.14
C PHE A 184 3.18 -8.01 -3.32
N LEU A 185 3.16 -6.94 -2.54
CA LEU A 185 1.96 -6.53 -1.82
C LEU A 185 0.83 -6.21 -2.79
N ALA A 186 -0.35 -6.80 -2.58
CA ALA A 186 -1.51 -6.57 -3.43
C ALA A 186 -2.74 -6.06 -2.67
N ASP A 187 -3.02 -6.62 -1.49
CA ASP A 187 -4.11 -6.16 -0.63
C ASP A 187 -3.67 -6.09 0.83
N GLY A 188 -4.32 -5.23 1.62
CA GLY A 188 -3.97 -5.00 3.02
C GLY A 188 -2.89 -3.95 3.24
N CYS A 189 -2.76 -2.98 2.34
CA CYS A 189 -1.74 -1.94 2.44
C CYS A 189 -1.88 -1.09 3.71
N HIS A 190 -3.10 -0.76 4.14
CA HIS A 190 -3.35 -0.12 5.45
C HIS A 190 -3.00 -1.02 6.63
N ARG A 191 -3.27 -2.33 6.54
CA ARG A 191 -2.89 -3.29 7.59
C ARG A 191 -1.37 -3.39 7.74
N LEU A 192 -0.66 -3.49 6.62
CA LEU A 192 0.81 -3.53 6.62
C LEU A 192 1.40 -2.22 7.15
N ALA A 193 0.89 -1.08 6.68
CA ALA A 193 1.31 0.23 7.15
C ALA A 193 1.09 0.44 8.65
N LEU A 194 -0.02 -0.08 9.20
CA LEU A 194 -0.26 -0.07 10.64
C LEU A 194 0.76 -0.94 11.39
N LEU A 195 1.05 -2.16 10.91
CA LEU A 195 2.09 -3.00 11.51
C LEU A 195 3.46 -2.29 11.51
N MET A 196 3.80 -1.60 10.41
CA MET A 196 5.02 -0.76 10.37
C MET A 196 4.97 0.37 11.40
N ALA A 197 3.83 1.05 11.56
CA ALA A 197 3.68 2.12 12.55
C ALA A 197 3.81 1.60 13.99
N LEU A 198 3.46 0.33 14.22
CA LEU A 198 3.64 -0.39 15.48
C LEU A 198 5.05 -0.99 15.65
N GLY A 199 5.99 -0.72 14.74
CA GLY A 199 7.39 -1.12 14.85
C GLY A 199 7.73 -2.49 14.25
N HIS A 200 6.80 -3.16 13.54
CA HIS A 200 7.13 -4.40 12.85
C HIS A 200 8.06 -4.12 11.65
N ALA A 201 9.21 -4.81 11.61
CA ALA A 201 10.10 -4.85 10.44
C ALA A 201 9.86 -6.09 9.55
N VAL A 202 9.25 -7.13 10.12
CA VAL A 202 8.92 -8.40 9.46
C VAL A 202 7.41 -8.62 9.53
N LEU A 203 6.81 -9.01 8.42
CA LEU A 203 5.43 -9.47 8.34
C LEU A 203 5.38 -10.97 8.69
N PRO A 204 4.75 -11.37 9.81
CA PRO A 204 4.69 -12.76 10.23
C PRO A 204 3.91 -13.65 9.24
N ALA A 205 4.30 -14.93 9.11
CA ALA A 205 3.66 -15.90 8.21
C ALA A 205 2.14 -16.02 8.43
N GLY A 206 1.69 -15.99 9.69
CA GLY A 206 0.26 -16.06 10.01
C GLY A 206 -0.56 -14.82 9.62
N TYR A 207 0.08 -13.74 9.17
CA TYR A 207 -0.59 -12.47 8.83
C TYR A 207 -0.79 -12.29 7.32
N PHE A 208 -0.32 -13.22 6.48
CA PHE A 208 -0.49 -13.12 5.05
C PHE A 208 -0.87 -14.44 4.38
N GLN A 209 -1.34 -14.32 3.15
CA GLN A 209 -1.55 -15.43 2.22
C GLN A 209 -1.03 -15.05 0.84
N VAL A 210 -0.56 -16.06 0.10
CA VAL A 210 0.07 -15.88 -1.21
C VAL A 210 -0.87 -16.33 -2.31
N LYS A 211 -1.12 -15.41 -3.25
CA LYS A 211 -1.91 -15.65 -4.45
C LYS A 211 -0.97 -15.81 -5.65
N TYR A 212 -0.94 -16.99 -6.23
CA TYR A 212 -0.13 -17.34 -7.39
C TYR A 212 -0.90 -17.10 -8.69
N PHE A 213 -0.29 -16.42 -9.66
CA PHE A 213 -0.85 -16.17 -11.00
C PHE A 213 -0.01 -16.85 -12.09
N GLN A 214 -0.57 -17.07 -13.28
CA GLN A 214 0.26 -17.42 -14.45
C GLN A 214 1.12 -16.21 -14.87
N GLU A 215 0.50 -15.03 -14.92
CA GLU A 215 1.16 -13.78 -15.26
C GLU A 215 0.75 -12.68 -14.28
N PHE A 216 1.70 -11.86 -13.85
CA PHE A 216 1.41 -10.76 -12.94
C PHE A 216 2.34 -9.59 -13.17
N SER A 217 1.76 -8.40 -13.33
CA SER A 217 2.48 -7.14 -13.28
C SER A 217 2.31 -6.51 -11.90
N PRO A 218 3.41 -6.25 -11.16
CA PRO A 218 3.37 -5.51 -9.90
C PRO A 218 2.84 -4.09 -10.07
N PHE A 219 2.12 -3.60 -9.05
CA PHE A 219 1.67 -2.21 -9.02
C PHE A 219 2.78 -1.30 -8.48
N ASP A 220 3.16 -0.30 -9.26
CA ASP A 220 4.15 0.71 -8.90
C ASP A 220 3.46 2.01 -8.47
N SER A 221 3.14 2.09 -7.18
CA SER A 221 2.61 3.31 -6.59
C SER A 221 3.67 4.40 -6.46
N THR A 222 4.94 4.03 -6.31
CA THR A 222 6.03 4.98 -6.12
C THR A 222 6.16 5.85 -7.34
N HIS A 223 6.09 5.27 -8.54
CA HIS A 223 6.14 6.03 -9.79
C HIS A 223 4.99 7.05 -9.92
N LEU A 224 3.81 6.76 -9.36
CA LEU A 224 2.70 7.73 -9.32
C LEU A 224 2.93 8.87 -8.33
N LEU A 225 3.61 8.58 -7.21
CA LEU A 225 3.73 9.51 -6.09
C LEU A 225 5.04 10.29 -6.11
N VAL A 226 6.04 9.83 -6.86
CA VAL A 226 7.41 10.32 -6.76
C VAL A 226 7.50 11.83 -6.96
N ARG A 227 6.81 12.36 -7.98
CA ARG A 227 6.82 13.80 -8.28
C ARG A 227 6.10 14.67 -7.25
N ARG A 228 5.16 14.09 -6.48
CA ARG A 228 4.30 14.84 -5.55
C ARG A 228 4.76 14.72 -4.11
N LEU A 229 5.34 13.58 -3.74
CA LEU A 229 5.65 13.23 -2.35
C LEU A 229 7.12 12.87 -2.11
N LEU A 230 7.89 12.65 -3.17
CA LEU A 230 9.32 12.32 -3.10
C LEU A 230 10.14 13.28 -3.97
N ALA A 231 9.65 14.50 -4.21
CA ALA A 231 10.35 15.46 -5.04
C ALA A 231 11.68 15.93 -4.42
N GLU A 232 11.86 15.75 -3.11
CA GLU A 232 13.12 16.00 -2.46
C GLU A 232 14.02 14.75 -2.54
N PRO A 233 15.24 14.85 -3.11
CA PRO A 233 16.17 13.72 -3.18
C PRO A 233 16.45 13.05 -1.83
N SER A 234 16.54 13.84 -0.76
CA SER A 234 16.81 13.32 0.60
C SER A 234 15.74 12.32 1.05
N VAL A 235 14.47 12.64 0.83
CA VAL A 235 13.32 11.79 1.19
C VAL A 235 13.26 10.57 0.28
N TYR A 236 13.49 10.75 -1.03
CA TYR A 236 13.52 9.65 -1.99
C TYR A 236 14.59 8.61 -1.66
N PHE A 237 15.83 9.04 -1.45
CA PHE A 237 16.93 8.13 -1.14
C PHE A 237 16.80 7.54 0.27
N ALA A 238 16.23 8.25 1.24
CA ALA A 238 15.89 7.67 2.54
C ALA A 238 14.87 6.52 2.40
N PHE A 239 13.86 6.68 1.53
CA PHE A 239 12.92 5.60 1.22
C PHE A 239 13.61 4.39 0.59
N LEU A 240 14.43 4.60 -0.45
CA LEU A 240 15.17 3.50 -1.09
C LEU A 240 16.11 2.79 -0.11
N SER A 241 16.79 3.56 0.74
CA SER A 241 17.72 3.05 1.74
C SER A 241 17.08 2.02 2.67
N SER A 242 15.76 2.10 2.91
CA SER A 242 15.04 1.13 3.75
C SER A 242 15.18 -0.34 3.31
N TYR A 243 15.59 -0.59 2.07
CA TYR A 243 15.87 -1.93 1.55
C TYR A 243 17.31 -2.06 1.01
N TYR A 244 17.70 -1.14 0.13
CA TYR A 244 18.96 -1.29 -0.61
C TYR A 244 20.19 -1.06 0.26
N THR A 245 20.17 -0.11 1.18
CA THR A 245 21.34 0.20 2.04
C THR A 245 21.11 -0.09 3.52
N ALA A 246 19.93 -0.63 3.88
CA ALA A 246 19.61 -0.97 5.26
C ALA A 246 20.72 -1.83 5.90
N PRO A 247 21.13 -1.52 7.15
CA PRO A 247 20.49 -0.55 8.07
C PRO A 247 20.88 0.92 7.84
N ASP A 248 21.85 1.21 6.98
CA ASP A 248 22.32 2.57 6.74
C ASP A 248 21.32 3.38 5.91
N VAL A 249 21.20 4.67 6.23
CA VAL A 249 20.32 5.61 5.53
C VAL A 249 21.18 6.58 4.74
N THR A 250 21.00 6.57 3.41
CA THR A 250 21.60 7.54 2.49
C THR A 250 20.53 8.52 2.01
N THR A 251 20.90 9.76 1.81
CA THR A 251 19.99 10.86 1.42
C THR A 251 20.36 11.48 0.07
N ASN A 252 21.31 10.89 -0.65
CA ASN A 252 21.69 11.33 -1.98
C ASN A 252 22.11 10.15 -2.86
N ARG A 253 22.09 10.39 -4.16
CA ARG A 253 22.36 9.38 -5.19
C ARG A 253 23.76 8.78 -5.09
N GLY A 254 24.77 9.63 -4.86
CA GLY A 254 26.17 9.22 -4.88
C GLY A 254 26.47 8.20 -3.81
N ASP A 255 26.10 8.53 -2.57
CA ASP A 255 26.29 7.66 -1.41
C ASP A 255 25.44 6.39 -1.54
N PHE A 256 24.19 6.53 -1.98
CA PHE A 256 23.29 5.40 -2.20
C PHE A 256 23.89 4.38 -3.18
N LEU A 257 24.28 4.81 -4.38
CA LEU A 257 24.80 3.91 -5.41
C LEU A 257 26.17 3.34 -5.02
N SER A 258 27.02 4.14 -4.40
CA SER A 258 28.33 3.68 -3.90
C SER A 258 28.15 2.61 -2.83
N HIS A 259 27.20 2.81 -1.91
CA HIS A 259 26.89 1.82 -0.88
C HIS A 259 26.36 0.53 -1.49
N VAL A 260 25.38 0.59 -2.41
CA VAL A 260 24.84 -0.59 -3.08
C VAL A 260 25.94 -1.33 -3.85
N GLN A 261 26.78 -0.61 -4.60
CA GLN A 261 27.89 -1.22 -5.33
C GLN A 261 28.87 -1.94 -4.42
N ALA A 262 29.18 -1.37 -3.24
CA ALA A 262 30.13 -1.95 -2.30
C ALA A 262 29.56 -3.13 -1.51
N HIS A 263 28.28 -3.12 -1.12
CA HIS A 263 27.72 -4.07 -0.15
C HIS A 263 26.66 -5.02 -0.71
N LYS A 264 25.97 -4.64 -1.80
CA LYS A 264 24.93 -5.44 -2.47
C LYS A 264 25.03 -5.31 -4.00
N PRO A 265 26.19 -5.64 -4.60
CA PRO A 265 26.43 -5.43 -6.03
C PRO A 265 25.41 -6.15 -6.92
N GLU A 266 24.81 -7.24 -6.46
CA GLU A 266 23.75 -7.97 -7.14
C GLU A 266 22.46 -7.16 -7.33
N LEU A 267 22.23 -6.15 -6.49
CA LEU A 267 21.08 -5.24 -6.58
C LEU A 267 21.39 -3.96 -7.37
N LEU A 268 22.64 -3.73 -7.80
CA LEU A 268 23.05 -2.47 -8.44
C LEU A 268 22.27 -2.19 -9.72
N ALA A 269 22.06 -3.20 -10.57
CA ALA A 269 21.31 -3.04 -11.82
C ALA A 269 19.83 -2.69 -11.58
N GLU A 270 19.21 -3.32 -10.58
CA GLU A 270 17.85 -3.00 -10.13
C GLU A 270 17.78 -1.57 -9.57
N ALA A 271 18.70 -1.21 -8.66
CA ALA A 271 18.78 0.12 -8.06
C ALA A 271 18.94 1.23 -9.11
N LEU A 272 19.82 1.03 -10.10
CA LEU A 272 20.00 1.97 -11.23
C LEU A 272 18.71 2.10 -12.06
N SER A 273 18.01 0.99 -12.35
CA SER A 273 16.75 1.04 -13.08
C SER A 273 15.68 1.84 -12.33
N VAL A 274 15.61 1.69 -11.01
CA VAL A 274 14.67 2.41 -10.14
C VAL A 274 14.98 3.90 -10.13
N VAL A 275 16.24 4.27 -9.83
CA VAL A 275 16.71 5.67 -9.81
C VAL A 275 16.43 6.35 -11.16
N ARG A 276 16.65 5.65 -12.28
CA ARG A 276 16.36 6.19 -13.61
C ARG A 276 14.89 6.36 -13.91
N ALA A 277 14.10 5.31 -13.70
CA ALA A 277 12.66 5.33 -13.95
C ALA A 277 11.94 6.43 -13.16
N ASP A 278 12.42 6.73 -11.96
CA ASP A 278 11.86 7.74 -11.07
C ASP A 278 12.46 9.14 -11.28
N GLY A 279 13.39 9.30 -12.23
CA GLY A 279 13.90 10.62 -12.67
C GLY A 279 15.12 11.16 -11.92
N PHE A 280 15.83 10.32 -11.16
CA PHE A 280 16.98 10.71 -10.33
C PHE A 280 18.35 10.31 -10.93
N ASP A 281 18.41 9.83 -12.18
CA ASP A 281 19.68 9.38 -12.79
C ASP A 281 20.56 10.54 -13.28
N ASN A 282 19.94 11.65 -13.68
CA ASN A 282 20.62 12.84 -14.17
C ASN A 282 20.19 14.02 -13.30
N GLY A 283 21.13 14.83 -12.80
CA GLY A 283 20.84 16.03 -11.98
C GLY A 283 20.02 17.14 -12.66
N LYS A 284 19.24 16.81 -13.69
CA LYS A 284 18.21 17.64 -14.31
C LYS A 284 16.85 17.04 -13.96
N TRP A 285 16.24 17.55 -12.90
CA TRP A 285 14.80 17.39 -12.70
C TRP A 285 14.11 18.04 -13.90
N PHE A 286 13.27 17.29 -14.63
CA PHE A 286 12.44 17.90 -15.67
C PHE A 286 11.23 18.53 -14.98
N ASP A 287 11.23 19.86 -14.90
CA ASP A 287 10.05 20.65 -14.61
C ASP A 287 9.04 20.42 -15.74
N GLY A 288 7.95 19.72 -15.42
CA GLY A 288 6.82 19.46 -16.31
C GLY A 288 5.54 19.42 -15.51
#